data_AF-A0A377D9J1-F1
#
_entry.id   AF-A0A377D9J1-F1
#
_cell.length_a   1.000
_cell.length_b   1.000
_cell.length_c   1.000
_cell.angle_alpha   90.00
_cell.angle_beta   90.00
_cell.angle_gamma   90.00
#
_symmetry.space_group_name_H-M   'P 1'
#
loop_
_entity.id
_entity.type
_entity.pdbx_description
1 polymer ?
#
loop_
_entity_poly.entity_id
_entity_poly.type
_entity_poly.pdbx_seq_one_letter_code
_entity_poly.pdbx_strand_id
1 'polypeptide(L)'
;MRTEGTTNTTVVYAGGDQTVHGHALDTTLNGGYQYVHNGGTASDTVVNSDGWQIVKNGGVAGNTTVNQKGRLQVDAGGTATNVTLKQGGALVTSTAATVTGINRLGAFSVVEGKADNVVLENGGRLDVLTGHTATNTRVDDGGTLDVRNGGTATTVSMGNGGVLLADSGAAVSGTRSDGKAFSIGGGQADALMLEKGSSFTLNAGDTATDTTVNGGLFTARGGTLAGTTTLNNGAILTLSGKTVNNDTLTIREGDALLQGGSLTGNGSVEKSGSGTLTVSNTTLTQKAVNLNEGTLTLNDSTVTTDVIAQRGTALEADRQHCAERCH
;
A
#
# COMPACT_ATOMS: atom_id res chain seq x y z
N MET A 1 -29.48 23.07 31.59
CA MET A 1 -29.75 22.11 30.51
C MET A 1 -29.31 22.76 29.21
N ARG A 2 -28.23 22.30 28.58
CA ARG A 2 -27.92 22.71 27.20
C ARG A 2 -28.82 21.85 26.31
N THR A 3 -29.72 22.48 25.57
CA THR A 3 -30.49 21.81 24.51
C THR A 3 -29.51 21.50 23.39
N GLU A 4 -29.22 20.22 23.17
CA GLU A 4 -28.48 19.80 21.98
C GLU A 4 -29.41 19.95 20.76
N GLY A 5 -28.87 20.47 19.67
CA GLY A 5 -29.64 20.67 18.43
C GLY A 5 -29.88 19.34 17.73
N THR A 6 -31.09 19.15 17.21
CA THR A 6 -31.46 18.00 16.38
C THR A 6 -31.82 18.48 14.97
N THR A 7 -31.20 17.90 13.95
CA THR A 7 -31.62 18.05 12.56
C THR A 7 -32.20 16.74 12.06
N ASN A 8 -33.28 16.80 11.26
CA ASN A 8 -33.94 15.64 10.69
C ASN A 8 -34.07 15.79 9.17
N THR A 9 -34.02 14.69 8.42
CA THR A 9 -34.23 14.62 6.96
C THR A 9 -33.40 15.65 6.18
N THR A 10 -32.09 15.69 6.43
CA THR A 10 -31.19 16.66 5.81
C THR A 10 -30.62 16.12 4.51
N VAL A 11 -30.65 16.89 3.42
CA VAL A 11 -29.94 16.56 2.18
C VAL A 11 -28.76 17.51 2.02
N VAL A 12 -27.55 16.96 1.88
CA VAL A 12 -26.31 17.73 1.69
C VAL A 12 -25.77 17.43 0.30
N TYR A 13 -25.78 18.43 -0.57
CA TYR A 13 -25.24 18.33 -1.93
C TYR A 13 -23.74 18.67 -1.97
N ALA A 14 -23.09 18.40 -3.10
CA ALA A 14 -21.70 18.77 -3.36
C ALA A 14 -21.39 20.23 -2.98
N GLY A 15 -20.30 20.41 -2.21
CA GLY A 15 -19.87 21.70 -1.66
C GLY A 15 -20.60 22.14 -0.39
N GLY A 16 -21.60 21.38 0.08
CA GLY A 16 -22.27 21.59 1.35
C GLY A 16 -21.69 20.74 2.48
N ASP A 17 -21.77 21.27 3.70
CA ASP A 17 -21.30 20.64 4.92
C ASP A 17 -22.39 20.62 6.01
N GLN A 18 -22.45 19.53 6.77
CA GLN A 18 -23.19 19.44 8.03
C GLN A 18 -22.21 19.13 9.18
N THR A 19 -22.17 19.99 10.20
CA THR A 19 -21.40 19.74 11.43
C THR A 19 -22.33 19.28 12.55
N VAL A 20 -22.11 18.09 13.08
CA VAL A 20 -22.97 17.46 14.09
C VAL A 20 -22.26 17.44 15.44
N HIS A 21 -22.72 18.31 16.35
CA HIS A 21 -22.37 18.29 17.78
C HIS A 21 -23.51 17.78 18.68
N GLY A 22 -24.74 17.75 18.15
CA GLY A 22 -25.92 17.16 18.80
C GLY A 22 -26.37 15.93 18.02
N HIS A 23 -27.60 15.94 17.50
CA HIS A 23 -28.17 14.80 16.77
C HIS A 23 -28.47 15.13 15.31
N ALA A 24 -28.10 14.24 14.39
CA ALA A 24 -28.53 14.27 12.99
C ALA A 24 -29.24 12.96 12.64
N LEU A 25 -30.47 13.06 12.15
CA LEU A 25 -31.30 11.91 11.75
C LEU A 25 -31.57 11.98 10.24
N ASP A 26 -31.55 10.83 9.57
CA ASP A 26 -31.95 10.68 8.16
C ASP A 26 -31.22 11.64 7.21
N THR A 27 -29.90 11.74 7.37
CA THR A 27 -29.09 12.60 6.48
C THR A 27 -28.75 11.88 5.18
N THR A 28 -28.97 12.52 4.04
CA THR A 28 -28.57 12.04 2.72
C THR A 28 -27.43 12.90 2.16
N LEU A 29 -26.27 12.29 1.92
CA LEU A 29 -25.09 12.95 1.36
C LEU A 29 -24.98 12.68 -0.14
N ASN A 30 -25.33 13.66 -0.97
CA ASN A 30 -25.26 13.64 -2.43
C ASN A 30 -24.05 14.45 -2.92
N GLY A 31 -22.85 13.97 -2.62
CA GLY A 31 -21.60 14.70 -2.85
C GLY A 31 -21.19 15.64 -1.70
N GLY A 32 -22.07 15.84 -0.71
CA GLY A 32 -21.82 16.67 0.46
C GLY A 32 -21.15 15.93 1.62
N TYR A 33 -20.82 16.68 2.67
CA TYR A 33 -20.06 16.18 3.80
C TYR A 33 -20.86 16.24 5.11
N GLN A 34 -20.70 15.23 5.95
CA GLN A 34 -21.16 15.26 7.34
C GLN A 34 -19.99 14.99 8.27
N TYR A 35 -19.75 15.91 9.21
CA TYR A 35 -18.75 15.77 10.26
C TYR A 35 -19.44 15.52 11.59
N VAL A 36 -19.31 14.30 12.12
CA VAL A 36 -19.82 13.92 13.44
C VAL A 36 -18.70 14.13 14.46
N HIS A 37 -18.85 15.18 15.26
CA HIS A 37 -17.85 15.58 16.26
C HIS A 37 -18.04 14.84 17.58
N ASN A 38 -17.09 15.00 18.50
CA ASN A 38 -17.20 14.50 19.87
C ASN A 38 -18.54 14.90 20.52
N GLY A 39 -19.25 13.90 21.04
CA GLY A 39 -20.60 14.05 21.61
C GLY A 39 -21.73 14.06 20.57
N GLY A 40 -21.41 14.27 19.30
CA GLY A 40 -22.37 14.23 18.21
C GLY A 40 -22.79 12.80 17.85
N THR A 41 -24.06 12.64 17.49
CA THR A 41 -24.61 11.37 17.02
C THR A 41 -25.31 11.56 15.67
N ALA A 42 -24.94 10.78 14.67
CA ALA A 42 -25.67 10.69 13.40
C ALA A 42 -26.33 9.32 13.26
N SER A 43 -27.61 9.27 12.93
CA SER A 43 -28.33 8.01 12.67
C SER A 43 -28.90 8.00 11.27
N ASP A 44 -28.89 6.81 10.65
CA ASP A 44 -29.55 6.53 9.37
C ASP A 44 -29.01 7.43 8.23
N THR A 45 -27.71 7.71 8.27
CA THR A 45 -27.05 8.48 7.22
C THR A 45 -26.86 7.63 5.96
N VAL A 46 -27.30 8.15 4.81
CA VAL A 46 -27.11 7.55 3.49
C VAL A 46 -26.03 8.33 2.75
N VAL A 47 -24.93 7.65 2.44
CA VAL A 47 -23.77 8.23 1.75
C VAL A 47 -23.79 7.78 0.29
N ASN A 48 -24.20 8.68 -0.62
CA ASN A 48 -24.21 8.44 -2.07
C ASN A 48 -22.86 8.81 -2.71
N SER A 49 -22.77 8.70 -4.05
CA SER A 49 -21.55 9.01 -4.81
C SER A 49 -20.96 10.35 -4.37
N ASP A 50 -19.65 10.34 -4.09
CA ASP A 50 -18.85 11.49 -3.67
C ASP A 50 -19.27 12.11 -2.33
N GLY A 51 -20.33 11.59 -1.69
CA GLY A 51 -20.71 11.95 -0.33
C GLY A 51 -19.70 11.38 0.66
N TRP A 52 -19.51 12.09 1.77
CA TRP A 52 -18.52 11.71 2.77
C TRP A 52 -19.03 11.95 4.19
N GLN A 53 -19.20 10.87 4.94
CA GLN A 53 -19.43 10.93 6.38
C GLN A 53 -18.10 10.73 7.13
N ILE A 54 -17.77 11.66 8.03
CA ILE A 54 -16.58 11.63 8.86
C ILE A 54 -17.02 11.53 10.33
N VAL A 55 -16.75 10.40 10.96
CA VAL A 55 -16.98 10.18 12.39
C VAL A 55 -15.68 10.40 13.14
N LYS A 56 -15.59 11.54 13.83
CA LYS A 56 -14.39 11.96 14.56
C LYS A 56 -14.31 11.25 15.91
N ASN A 57 -13.18 11.46 16.62
CA ASN A 57 -13.01 11.00 17.99
C ASN A 57 -14.20 11.40 18.88
N GLY A 58 -14.81 10.41 19.57
CA GLY A 58 -15.97 10.60 20.43
C GLY A 58 -17.30 10.85 19.69
N GLY A 59 -17.29 10.87 18.35
CA GLY A 59 -18.50 10.91 17.54
C GLY A 59 -19.08 9.50 17.33
N VAL A 60 -20.41 9.44 17.16
CA VAL A 60 -21.14 8.17 16.99
C VAL A 60 -21.99 8.22 15.72
N ALA A 61 -21.87 7.20 14.87
CA ALA A 61 -22.76 6.97 13.74
C ALA A 61 -23.48 5.63 13.89
N GLY A 62 -24.79 5.60 13.70
CA GLY A 62 -25.61 4.39 13.66
C GLY A 62 -26.27 4.20 12.31
N ASN A 63 -26.41 2.96 11.86
CA ASN A 63 -27.18 2.58 10.65
C ASN A 63 -26.74 3.30 9.37
N THR A 64 -25.45 3.59 9.24
CA THR A 64 -24.93 4.26 8.05
C THR A 64 -25.00 3.31 6.85
N THR A 65 -25.57 3.77 5.74
CA THR A 65 -25.52 3.06 4.45
C THR A 65 -24.54 3.78 3.52
N VAL A 66 -23.52 3.07 3.06
CA VAL A 66 -22.53 3.60 2.13
C VAL A 66 -22.76 2.97 0.77
N ASN A 67 -23.21 3.77 -0.20
CA ASN A 67 -23.44 3.35 -1.57
C ASN A 67 -22.15 3.46 -2.41
N GLN A 68 -22.21 3.00 -3.66
CA GLN A 68 -21.09 3.04 -4.58
C GLN A 68 -20.48 4.45 -4.67
N LYS A 69 -19.15 4.56 -4.53
CA LYS A 69 -18.37 5.82 -4.47
C LYS A 69 -18.71 6.76 -3.32
N GLY A 70 -19.63 6.39 -2.43
CA GLY A 70 -19.77 7.05 -1.14
C GLY A 70 -18.65 6.63 -0.20
N ARG A 71 -18.33 7.48 0.78
CA ARG A 71 -17.26 7.25 1.75
C ARG A 71 -17.72 7.41 3.19
N LEU A 72 -17.47 6.38 3.99
CA LEU A 72 -17.47 6.48 5.44
C LEU A 72 -16.03 6.51 5.94
N GLN A 73 -15.66 7.57 6.65
CA GLN A 73 -14.42 7.64 7.41
C GLN A 73 -14.72 7.59 8.92
N VAL A 74 -14.04 6.72 9.63
CA VAL A 74 -14.12 6.63 11.10
C VAL A 74 -12.72 6.82 11.67
N ASP A 75 -12.50 7.95 12.33
CA ASP A 75 -11.21 8.29 12.93
C ASP A 75 -10.97 7.49 14.22
N ALA A 76 -9.74 7.52 14.72
CA ALA A 76 -9.39 6.89 15.99
C ALA A 76 -10.29 7.39 17.14
N GLY A 77 -10.91 6.44 17.86
CA GLY A 77 -11.88 6.72 18.92
C GLY A 77 -13.27 7.17 18.44
N GLY A 78 -13.54 7.16 17.13
CA GLY A 78 -14.90 7.27 16.57
C GLY A 78 -15.60 5.91 16.54
N THR A 79 -16.93 5.92 16.56
CA THR A 79 -17.76 4.71 16.56
C THR A 79 -18.79 4.75 15.45
N ALA A 80 -18.81 3.72 14.59
CA ALA A 80 -19.86 3.52 13.59
C ALA A 80 -20.44 2.09 13.70
N THR A 81 -21.71 1.97 14.07
CA THR A 81 -22.36 0.65 14.22
C THR A 81 -23.45 0.44 13.18
N ASN A 82 -23.73 -0.83 12.88
CA ASN A 82 -24.76 -1.24 11.92
C ASN A 82 -24.52 -0.65 10.52
N VAL A 83 -23.25 -0.54 10.13
CA VAL A 83 -22.87 -0.05 8.80
C VAL A 83 -23.32 -1.04 7.72
N THR A 84 -23.99 -0.55 6.70
CA THR A 84 -24.24 -1.29 5.46
C THR A 84 -23.30 -0.76 4.38
N LEU A 85 -22.20 -1.46 4.14
CA LEU A 85 -21.22 -1.12 3.11
C LEU A 85 -21.60 -1.84 1.81
N LYS A 86 -22.23 -1.13 0.87
CA LYS A 86 -22.59 -1.69 -0.44
C LYS A 86 -21.34 -1.87 -1.30
N GLN A 87 -21.45 -2.71 -2.33
CA GLN A 87 -20.36 -2.91 -3.28
C GLN A 87 -19.91 -1.58 -3.89
N GLY A 88 -18.61 -1.35 -3.84
CA GLY A 88 -17.97 -0.13 -4.31
C GLY A 88 -18.12 1.07 -3.38
N GLY A 89 -18.70 0.92 -2.19
CA GLY A 89 -18.62 1.91 -1.11
C GLY A 89 -17.25 1.86 -0.43
N ALA A 90 -16.75 3.01 0.00
CA ALA A 90 -15.44 3.12 0.64
C ALA A 90 -15.56 3.23 2.16
N LEU A 91 -14.83 2.36 2.87
CA LEU A 91 -14.58 2.49 4.30
C LEU A 91 -13.13 2.95 4.52
N VAL A 92 -12.92 4.06 5.20
CA VAL A 92 -11.61 4.58 5.61
C VAL A 92 -11.53 4.56 7.13
N THR A 93 -10.65 3.74 7.69
CA THR A 93 -10.56 3.57 9.15
C THR A 93 -9.19 3.04 9.59
N SER A 94 -9.01 2.89 10.90
CA SER A 94 -7.87 2.21 11.51
C SER A 94 -8.35 1.25 12.59
N THR A 95 -7.47 0.36 13.04
CA THR A 95 -7.76 -0.51 14.19
C THR A 95 -7.94 0.22 15.53
N ALA A 96 -7.77 1.55 15.59
CA ALA A 96 -8.10 2.39 16.75
C ALA A 96 -9.54 2.95 16.74
N ALA A 97 -10.34 2.64 15.73
CA ALA A 97 -11.77 2.98 15.67
C ALA A 97 -12.65 1.80 16.10
N THR A 98 -13.95 2.05 16.27
CA THR A 98 -14.97 1.00 16.37
C THR A 98 -15.89 1.05 15.16
N VAL A 99 -15.91 -0.01 14.34
CA VAL A 99 -16.77 -0.13 13.17
C VAL A 99 -17.40 -1.52 13.13
N THR A 100 -18.73 -1.62 13.05
CA THR A 100 -19.41 -2.92 12.87
C THR A 100 -20.47 -2.83 11.79
N GLY A 101 -20.64 -3.90 11.02
CA GLY A 101 -21.59 -3.86 9.93
C GLY A 101 -21.61 -5.10 9.05
N ILE A 102 -22.19 -4.94 7.87
CA ILE A 102 -22.26 -5.94 6.81
C ILE A 102 -21.71 -5.30 5.53
N ASN A 103 -20.87 -6.03 4.83
CA ASN A 103 -20.41 -5.73 3.48
C ASN A 103 -20.83 -6.86 2.52
N ARG A 104 -20.38 -6.78 1.26
CA ARG A 104 -20.71 -7.78 0.23
C ARG A 104 -20.23 -9.21 0.51
N LEU A 105 -19.32 -9.40 1.48
CA LEU A 105 -18.82 -10.70 1.95
C LEU A 105 -19.44 -11.15 3.28
N GLY A 106 -20.42 -10.40 3.82
CA GLY A 106 -21.08 -10.71 5.09
C GLY A 106 -20.71 -9.75 6.21
N ALA A 107 -20.83 -10.20 7.46
CA ALA A 107 -20.54 -9.39 8.63
C ALA A 107 -19.04 -9.04 8.70
N PHE A 108 -18.73 -7.81 9.09
CA PHE A 108 -17.36 -7.35 9.32
C PHE A 108 -17.28 -6.51 10.60
N SER A 109 -16.07 -6.39 11.14
CA SER A 109 -15.84 -5.62 12.35
C SER A 109 -14.44 -5.00 12.41
N VAL A 110 -14.33 -3.90 13.13
CA VAL A 110 -13.11 -3.30 13.66
C VAL A 110 -13.44 -2.93 15.10
N VAL A 111 -12.94 -3.71 16.06
CA VAL A 111 -13.30 -3.58 17.49
C VAL A 111 -12.06 -3.88 18.32
N GLU A 112 -11.74 -3.00 19.28
CA GLU A 112 -10.68 -3.23 20.28
C GLU A 112 -9.34 -3.67 19.68
N GLY A 113 -8.88 -2.98 18.62
CA GLY A 113 -7.59 -3.32 17.99
C GLY A 113 -7.63 -4.53 17.05
N LYS A 114 -8.81 -5.12 16.79
CA LYS A 114 -8.98 -6.24 15.87
C LYS A 114 -9.95 -5.90 14.74
N ALA A 115 -9.50 -6.01 13.51
CA ALA A 115 -10.33 -5.97 12.31
C ALA A 115 -10.59 -7.39 11.78
N ASP A 116 -11.79 -7.65 11.24
CA ASP A 116 -12.14 -8.91 10.59
C ASP A 116 -13.10 -8.67 9.42
N ASN A 117 -12.84 -9.37 8.30
CA ASN A 117 -13.64 -9.36 7.07
C ASN A 117 -13.85 -7.96 6.46
N VAL A 118 -12.89 -7.05 6.64
CA VAL A 118 -12.94 -5.71 6.06
C VAL A 118 -12.70 -5.79 4.56
N VAL A 119 -13.59 -5.15 3.78
CA VAL A 119 -13.46 -5.00 2.32
C VAL A 119 -13.02 -3.57 2.01
N LEU A 120 -11.95 -3.43 1.24
CA LEU A 120 -11.36 -2.17 0.84
C LEU A 120 -11.43 -2.03 -0.68
N GLU A 121 -12.16 -1.04 -1.17
CA GLU A 121 -12.35 -0.74 -2.60
C GLU A 121 -12.66 0.75 -2.78
N ASN A 122 -12.46 1.29 -3.99
CA ASN A 122 -12.82 2.68 -4.36
C ASN A 122 -12.32 3.78 -3.39
N GLY A 123 -11.07 3.67 -2.94
CA GLY A 123 -10.47 4.59 -1.97
C GLY A 123 -10.70 4.21 -0.51
N GLY A 124 -11.30 3.05 -0.25
CA GLY A 124 -11.35 2.45 1.07
C GLY A 124 -9.95 2.11 1.58
N ARG A 125 -9.72 2.29 2.87
CA ARG A 125 -8.42 2.13 3.50
C ARG A 125 -8.52 1.60 4.93
N LEU A 126 -7.67 0.66 5.28
CA LEU A 126 -7.50 0.18 6.66
C LEU A 126 -6.04 0.37 7.09
N ASP A 127 -5.84 1.12 8.16
CA ASP A 127 -4.57 1.21 8.88
C ASP A 127 -4.56 0.18 10.04
N VAL A 128 -3.68 -0.81 9.96
CA VAL A 128 -3.42 -1.79 11.03
C VAL A 128 -2.24 -1.29 11.86
N LEU A 129 -2.56 -0.75 13.03
CA LEU A 129 -1.56 -0.16 13.94
C LEU A 129 -0.70 -1.22 14.64
N THR A 130 0.40 -0.77 15.26
CA THR A 130 1.30 -1.60 16.05
C THR A 130 0.57 -2.34 17.17
N GLY A 131 0.79 -3.66 17.29
CA GLY A 131 0.15 -4.51 18.28
C GLY A 131 -1.31 -4.89 17.96
N HIS A 132 -1.88 -4.34 16.89
CA HIS A 132 -3.23 -4.65 16.44
C HIS A 132 -3.24 -5.70 15.32
N THR A 133 -4.41 -6.27 15.06
CA THR A 133 -4.58 -7.37 14.09
C THR A 133 -5.71 -7.09 13.11
N ALA A 134 -5.54 -7.50 11.85
CA ALA A 134 -6.61 -7.62 10.87
C ALA A 134 -6.66 -9.04 10.31
N THR A 135 -7.86 -9.62 10.19
CA THR A 135 -8.06 -10.93 9.57
C THR A 135 -9.01 -10.82 8.38
N ASN A 136 -8.82 -11.68 7.38
CA ASN A 136 -9.73 -11.80 6.23
C ASN A 136 -9.96 -10.47 5.49
N THR A 137 -8.94 -9.62 5.41
CA THR A 137 -9.06 -8.33 4.73
C THR A 137 -9.01 -8.55 3.21
N ARG A 138 -10.05 -8.11 2.50
CA ARG A 138 -10.11 -8.09 1.04
C ARG A 138 -9.69 -6.71 0.53
N VAL A 139 -8.68 -6.66 -0.33
CA VAL A 139 -8.15 -5.41 -0.90
C VAL A 139 -8.36 -5.43 -2.41
N ASP A 140 -9.40 -4.79 -2.89
CA ASP A 140 -9.76 -4.70 -4.31
C ASP A 140 -9.30 -3.38 -4.93
N ASP A 141 -9.71 -3.12 -6.18
CA ASP A 141 -9.35 -1.95 -6.96
C ASP A 141 -9.59 -0.63 -6.18
N GLY A 142 -8.53 0.16 -6.07
CA GLY A 142 -8.52 1.41 -5.32
C GLY A 142 -8.58 1.25 -3.79
N GLY A 143 -8.61 0.02 -3.26
CA GLY A 143 -8.50 -0.27 -1.83
C GLY A 143 -7.05 -0.23 -1.35
N THR A 144 -6.83 0.18 -0.11
CA THR A 144 -5.47 0.21 0.48
C THR A 144 -5.42 -0.41 1.87
N LEU A 145 -4.60 -1.44 2.04
CA LEU A 145 -4.23 -1.98 3.34
C LEU A 145 -2.85 -1.43 3.74
N ASP A 146 -2.77 -0.72 4.86
CA ASP A 146 -1.51 -0.26 5.45
C ASP A 146 -1.27 -1.02 6.77
N VAL A 147 -0.26 -1.89 6.77
CA VAL A 147 0.16 -2.63 7.95
C VAL A 147 1.43 -2.01 8.49
N ARG A 148 1.30 -1.32 9.61
CA ARG A 148 2.42 -0.65 10.28
C ARG A 148 3.37 -1.66 10.91
N ASN A 149 4.59 -1.23 11.19
CA ASN A 149 5.56 -2.00 11.97
C ASN A 149 4.92 -2.53 13.28
N GLY A 150 5.06 -3.84 13.52
CA GLY A 150 4.44 -4.55 14.64
C GLY A 150 2.93 -4.77 14.53
N GLY A 151 2.28 -4.34 13.45
CA GLY A 151 0.91 -4.69 13.10
C GLY A 151 0.82 -6.07 12.44
N THR A 152 -0.32 -6.75 12.57
CA THR A 152 -0.54 -8.09 12.00
C THR A 152 -1.73 -8.10 11.05
N ALA A 153 -1.57 -8.64 9.84
CA ALA A 153 -2.67 -8.87 8.90
C ALA A 153 -2.60 -10.29 8.31
N THR A 154 -3.58 -11.15 8.58
CA THR A 154 -3.58 -12.54 8.08
C THR A 154 -4.77 -12.83 7.20
N THR A 155 -4.59 -13.80 6.31
CA THR A 155 -5.58 -14.14 5.27
C THR A 155 -5.95 -12.91 4.43
N VAL A 156 -4.95 -12.07 4.13
CA VAL A 156 -5.12 -10.93 3.22
C VAL A 156 -5.41 -11.48 1.83
N SER A 157 -6.46 -10.98 1.19
CA SER A 157 -6.82 -11.35 -0.17
C SER A 157 -6.64 -10.13 -1.07
N MET A 158 -5.56 -10.11 -1.84
CA MET A 158 -5.28 -9.05 -2.79
C MET A 158 -6.05 -9.29 -4.09
N GLY A 159 -6.88 -8.32 -4.49
CA GLY A 159 -7.49 -8.22 -5.80
C GLY A 159 -6.64 -7.37 -6.76
N ASN A 160 -7.04 -7.36 -8.02
CA ASN A 160 -6.43 -6.46 -9.01
C ASN A 160 -6.66 -5.00 -8.61
N GLY A 161 -5.62 -4.17 -8.68
CA GLY A 161 -5.67 -2.76 -8.29
C GLY A 161 -5.64 -2.51 -6.78
N GLY A 162 -5.59 -3.57 -5.96
CA GLY A 162 -5.42 -3.46 -4.52
C GLY A 162 -4.01 -3.00 -4.14
N VAL A 163 -3.93 -2.14 -3.12
CA VAL A 163 -2.67 -1.54 -2.66
C VAL A 163 -2.27 -2.11 -1.30
N LEU A 164 -1.03 -2.56 -1.18
CA LEU A 164 -0.41 -2.96 0.08
C LEU A 164 0.71 -1.97 0.45
N LEU A 165 0.62 -1.41 1.66
CA LEU A 165 1.70 -0.68 2.30
C LEU A 165 2.16 -1.48 3.52
N ALA A 166 3.44 -1.85 3.57
CA ALA A 166 4.00 -2.59 4.69
C ALA A 166 5.50 -2.36 4.84
N ASP A 167 6.06 -2.76 5.98
CA ASP A 167 7.49 -2.88 6.18
C ASP A 167 7.85 -4.27 6.74
N SER A 168 9.13 -4.63 6.69
CA SER A 168 9.60 -5.96 7.12
C SER A 168 9.41 -6.25 8.61
N GLY A 169 9.09 -5.24 9.43
CA GLY A 169 8.69 -5.40 10.83
C GLY A 169 7.19 -5.67 11.04
N ALA A 170 6.37 -5.70 9.99
CA ALA A 170 4.98 -6.16 10.06
C ALA A 170 4.90 -7.70 10.03
N ALA A 171 3.73 -8.24 10.40
CA ALA A 171 3.39 -9.65 10.20
C ALA A 171 2.22 -9.75 9.21
N VAL A 172 2.47 -10.16 7.97
CA VAL A 172 1.46 -10.23 6.91
C VAL A 172 1.43 -11.63 6.29
N SER A 173 0.24 -12.19 6.06
CA SER A 173 0.09 -13.39 5.26
C SER A 173 -1.17 -13.33 4.41
N GLY A 174 -1.08 -13.82 3.17
CA GLY A 174 -2.20 -13.73 2.26
C GLY A 174 -1.96 -14.36 0.90
N THR A 175 -2.89 -14.09 0.00
CA THR A 175 -2.84 -14.47 -1.40
C THR A 175 -2.87 -13.24 -2.31
N ARG A 176 -2.03 -13.28 -3.33
CA ARG A 176 -1.94 -12.28 -4.41
C ARG A 176 -3.11 -12.44 -5.39
N SER A 177 -3.28 -11.46 -6.27
CA SER A 177 -4.29 -11.51 -7.34
C SER A 177 -4.05 -12.66 -8.34
N ASP A 178 -2.81 -13.11 -8.50
CA ASP A 178 -2.42 -14.28 -9.30
C ASP A 178 -2.61 -15.63 -8.57
N GLY A 179 -3.12 -15.61 -7.34
CA GLY A 179 -3.40 -16.78 -6.52
C GLY A 179 -2.20 -17.33 -5.75
N LYS A 180 -0.99 -16.78 -5.91
CA LYS A 180 0.18 -17.19 -5.14
C LYS A 180 0.09 -16.67 -3.70
N ALA A 181 0.61 -17.46 -2.76
CA ALA A 181 0.79 -16.99 -1.38
C ALA A 181 1.93 -15.97 -1.30
N PHE A 182 1.87 -15.11 -0.29
CA PHE A 182 2.96 -14.21 0.09
C PHE A 182 2.97 -14.04 1.62
N SER A 183 4.11 -13.66 2.17
CA SER A 183 4.21 -13.40 3.61
C SER A 183 5.27 -12.37 3.99
N ILE A 184 5.08 -11.78 5.17
CA ILE A 184 6.04 -10.95 5.89
C ILE A 184 5.99 -11.42 7.35
N GLY A 185 7.14 -11.72 7.97
CA GLY A 185 7.18 -12.08 9.38
C GLY A 185 8.59 -12.32 9.87
N GLY A 186 8.87 -11.87 11.10
CA GLY A 186 10.19 -12.08 11.73
C GLY A 186 11.36 -11.49 10.93
N GLY A 187 11.15 -10.36 10.25
CA GLY A 187 12.16 -9.74 9.39
C GLY A 187 12.39 -10.46 8.06
N GLN A 188 11.50 -11.37 7.66
CA GLN A 188 11.56 -12.08 6.38
C GLN A 188 10.31 -11.76 5.57
N ALA A 189 10.48 -11.28 4.34
CA ALA A 189 9.42 -11.13 3.36
C ALA A 189 9.61 -12.13 2.23
N ASP A 190 8.50 -12.71 1.74
CA ASP A 190 8.51 -13.75 0.71
C ASP A 190 7.40 -13.50 -0.33
N ALA A 191 7.77 -13.60 -1.60
CA ALA A 191 6.88 -13.54 -2.76
C ALA A 191 5.99 -12.29 -2.84
N LEU A 192 6.47 -11.13 -2.39
CA LEU A 192 5.70 -9.88 -2.43
C LEU A 192 5.34 -9.46 -3.86
N MET A 193 4.11 -8.96 -4.07
CA MET A 193 3.71 -8.24 -5.29
C MET A 193 3.48 -6.78 -4.97
N LEU A 194 4.29 -5.90 -5.55
CA LEU A 194 4.15 -4.47 -5.37
C LEU A 194 3.72 -3.84 -6.69
N GLU A 195 2.41 -3.90 -6.94
CA GLU A 195 1.78 -3.18 -8.06
C GLU A 195 1.83 -1.67 -7.84
N LYS A 196 1.48 -0.88 -8.87
CA LYS A 196 1.40 0.58 -8.78
C LYS A 196 0.60 1.04 -7.56
N GLY A 197 1.20 1.93 -6.76
CA GLY A 197 0.64 2.44 -5.51
C GLY A 197 1.03 1.63 -4.27
N SER A 198 1.38 0.35 -4.42
CA SER A 198 1.91 -0.47 -3.33
C SER A 198 3.35 -0.09 -3.00
N SER A 199 3.69 -0.19 -1.72
CA SER A 199 5.05 0.07 -1.26
C SER A 199 5.49 -0.86 -0.15
N PHE A 200 6.74 -1.31 -0.20
CA PHE A 200 7.36 -2.08 0.86
C PHE A 200 8.65 -1.42 1.35
N THR A 201 8.86 -1.42 2.68
CA THR A 201 10.14 -1.02 3.27
C THR A 201 10.86 -2.20 3.91
N LEU A 202 12.06 -2.52 3.41
CA LEU A 202 12.97 -3.49 4.02
C LEU A 202 13.86 -2.77 5.04
N ASN A 203 13.74 -3.15 6.31
CA ASN A 203 14.58 -2.64 7.39
C ASN A 203 15.98 -3.26 7.37
N ALA A 204 16.93 -2.63 8.07
CA ALA A 204 18.30 -3.14 8.14
C ALA A 204 18.36 -4.47 8.90
N GLY A 205 19.05 -5.47 8.32
CA GLY A 205 19.19 -6.81 8.89
C GLY A 205 18.14 -7.82 8.41
N ASP A 206 17.07 -7.33 7.79
CA ASP A 206 15.97 -8.16 7.29
C ASP A 206 16.24 -8.67 5.86
N THR A 207 15.44 -9.63 5.40
CA THR A 207 15.53 -10.21 4.06
C THR A 207 14.20 -10.11 3.32
N ALA A 208 14.24 -9.80 2.03
CA ALA A 208 13.10 -9.95 1.12
C ALA A 208 13.46 -10.92 -0.01
N THR A 209 12.70 -12.00 -0.13
CA THR A 209 12.89 -13.08 -1.09
C THR A 209 11.82 -13.03 -2.17
N ASP A 210 12.22 -13.25 -3.42
CA ASP A 210 11.30 -13.41 -4.57
C ASP A 210 10.30 -12.25 -4.74
N THR A 211 10.73 -11.03 -4.42
CA THR A 211 9.87 -9.84 -4.52
C THR A 211 9.71 -9.41 -5.96
N THR A 212 8.47 -9.21 -6.40
CA THR A 212 8.15 -8.59 -7.70
C THR A 212 7.59 -7.19 -7.48
N VAL A 213 8.25 -6.19 -8.06
CA VAL A 213 7.80 -4.80 -8.10
C VAL A 213 7.34 -4.50 -9.52
N ASN A 214 6.08 -4.16 -9.70
CA ASN A 214 5.45 -3.93 -10.99
C ASN A 214 4.79 -2.55 -10.99
N GLY A 215 5.60 -1.51 -11.20
CA GLY A 215 5.19 -0.10 -11.05
C GLY A 215 5.03 0.39 -9.60
N GLY A 216 5.23 -0.47 -8.60
CA GLY A 216 5.25 -0.10 -7.17
C GLY A 216 6.60 0.46 -6.70
N LEU A 217 6.71 0.63 -5.37
CA LEU A 217 7.90 1.15 -4.70
C LEU A 217 8.48 0.12 -3.71
N PHE A 218 9.76 -0.21 -3.84
CA PHE A 218 10.51 -0.94 -2.83
C PHE A 218 11.58 -0.02 -2.24
N THR A 219 11.58 0.18 -0.92
CA THR A 219 12.62 0.93 -0.22
C THR A 219 13.43 0.00 0.65
N ALA A 220 14.76 -0.02 0.51
CA ALA A 220 15.65 -0.78 1.38
C ALA A 220 16.52 0.15 2.22
N ARG A 221 16.36 0.11 3.54
CA ARG A 221 17.22 0.82 4.50
C ARG A 221 18.52 0.08 4.78
N GLY A 222 18.61 -1.16 4.31
CA GLY A 222 19.71 -2.10 4.42
C GLY A 222 19.21 -3.48 4.01
N GLY A 223 19.67 -4.52 4.70
CA GLY A 223 19.12 -5.88 4.56
C GLY A 223 19.58 -6.60 3.29
N THR A 224 18.88 -7.70 2.97
CA THR A 224 19.23 -8.59 1.86
C THR A 224 18.05 -8.76 0.90
N LEU A 225 18.33 -8.64 -0.39
CA LEU A 225 17.47 -9.11 -1.47
C LEU A 225 17.92 -10.53 -1.82
N ALA A 226 16.98 -11.48 -1.78
CA ALA A 226 17.25 -12.90 -2.01
C ALA A 226 16.31 -13.48 -3.08
N GLY A 227 16.67 -14.63 -3.63
CA GLY A 227 15.97 -15.27 -4.73
C GLY A 227 15.98 -14.38 -5.99
N THR A 228 14.81 -14.19 -6.58
CA THR A 228 14.63 -13.33 -7.76
C THR A 228 13.87 -12.06 -7.41
N THR A 229 14.58 -10.96 -7.21
CA THR A 229 13.94 -9.64 -7.13
C THR A 229 13.66 -9.14 -8.54
N THR A 230 12.40 -8.86 -8.88
CA THR A 230 11.97 -8.41 -10.21
C THR A 230 11.52 -6.95 -10.15
N LEU A 231 12.00 -6.10 -11.07
CA LEU A 231 11.57 -4.70 -11.22
C LEU A 231 11.04 -4.48 -12.65
N ASN A 232 9.75 -4.19 -12.79
CA ASN A 232 9.10 -3.99 -14.09
C ASN A 232 8.19 -2.75 -14.11
N ASN A 233 7.86 -2.29 -15.31
CA ASN A 233 6.73 -1.40 -15.60
C ASN A 233 6.68 -0.12 -14.73
N GLY A 234 7.80 0.56 -14.59
CA GLY A 234 7.95 1.77 -13.77
C GLY A 234 8.30 1.50 -12.32
N ALA A 235 8.75 0.29 -11.98
CA ALA A 235 9.19 -0.07 -10.64
C ALA A 235 10.33 0.84 -10.15
N ILE A 236 10.27 1.21 -8.88
CA ILE A 236 11.31 1.99 -8.21
C ILE A 236 11.85 1.18 -7.03
N LEU A 237 13.17 0.95 -7.03
CA LEU A 237 13.94 0.43 -5.91
C LEU A 237 14.82 1.56 -5.35
N THR A 238 14.47 2.06 -4.17
CA THR A 238 15.22 3.10 -3.47
C THR A 238 16.06 2.50 -2.35
N LEU A 239 17.35 2.76 -2.35
CA LEU A 239 18.28 2.34 -1.30
C LEU A 239 18.67 3.55 -0.46
N SER A 240 18.50 3.45 0.86
CA SER A 240 18.96 4.48 1.81
C SER A 240 20.10 3.99 2.71
N GLY A 241 20.61 2.78 2.46
CA GLY A 241 21.69 2.15 3.22
C GLY A 241 22.46 1.14 2.36
N LYS A 242 23.15 0.21 3.03
CA LYS A 242 23.86 -0.90 2.37
C LYS A 242 22.94 -2.10 2.28
N THR A 243 22.51 -2.43 1.08
CA THR A 243 21.69 -3.60 0.77
C THR A 243 22.56 -4.64 0.06
N VAL A 244 22.32 -5.91 0.38
CA VAL A 244 23.05 -7.04 -0.20
C VAL A 244 22.16 -7.75 -1.22
N ASN A 245 22.70 -8.06 -2.39
CA ASN A 245 22.16 -9.03 -3.34
C ASN A 245 23.26 -10.02 -3.71
N ASN A 246 23.04 -11.29 -3.36
CA ASN A 246 23.90 -12.40 -3.78
C ASN A 246 23.24 -13.30 -4.83
N ASP A 247 21.98 -13.02 -5.17
CA ASP A 247 21.17 -13.80 -6.09
C ASP A 247 20.87 -12.96 -7.34
N THR A 248 19.60 -12.88 -7.78
CA THR A 248 19.23 -12.23 -9.04
C THR A 248 18.36 -11.00 -8.83
N LEU A 249 18.79 -9.87 -9.38
CA LEU A 249 17.93 -8.70 -9.63
C LEU A 249 17.60 -8.66 -11.13
N THR A 250 16.33 -8.78 -11.51
CA THR A 250 15.93 -8.86 -12.91
C THR A 250 14.94 -7.77 -13.32
N ILE A 251 15.15 -7.24 -14.52
CA ILE A 251 14.25 -6.31 -15.21
C ILE A 251 13.87 -6.98 -16.52
N ARG A 252 12.57 -7.17 -16.73
CA ARG A 252 12.05 -7.95 -17.87
C ARG A 252 11.11 -7.15 -18.75
N GLU A 253 10.37 -6.21 -18.18
CA GLU A 253 9.35 -5.45 -18.89
C GLU A 253 9.33 -4.00 -18.44
N GLY A 254 9.18 -3.07 -19.40
CA GLY A 254 9.11 -1.63 -19.13
C GLY A 254 10.37 -1.06 -18.48
N ASP A 255 10.22 0.14 -17.94
CA ASP A 255 11.32 0.86 -17.28
C ASP A 255 11.44 0.48 -15.80
N ALA A 256 12.64 0.63 -15.25
CA ALA A 256 12.90 0.47 -13.82
C ALA A 256 13.95 1.47 -13.33
N LEU A 257 13.82 1.92 -12.09
CA LEU A 257 14.76 2.81 -11.42
C LEU A 257 15.33 2.14 -10.17
N LEU A 258 16.66 1.96 -10.14
CA LEU A 258 17.43 1.69 -8.93
C LEU A 258 18.12 2.99 -8.52
N GLN A 259 17.91 3.48 -7.30
CA GLN A 259 18.49 4.75 -6.87
C GLN A 259 18.96 4.79 -5.43
N GLY A 260 19.97 5.64 -5.17
CA GLY A 260 20.51 5.91 -3.84
C GLY A 260 21.39 4.78 -3.29
N GLY A 261 21.92 5.00 -2.09
CA GLY A 261 22.53 3.98 -1.24
C GLY A 261 23.58 3.09 -1.93
N SER A 262 23.64 1.83 -1.52
CA SER A 262 24.55 0.85 -2.09
C SER A 262 23.91 -0.53 -2.21
N LEU A 263 24.09 -1.16 -3.37
CA LEU A 263 23.74 -2.56 -3.61
C LEU A 263 25.04 -3.35 -3.83
N THR A 264 25.37 -4.26 -2.92
CA THR A 264 26.62 -5.03 -2.95
C THR A 264 26.35 -6.54 -2.98
N GLY A 265 27.37 -7.34 -3.28
CA GLY A 265 27.30 -8.80 -3.20
C GLY A 265 27.75 -9.47 -4.48
N ASN A 266 27.65 -10.80 -4.51
CA ASN A 266 28.10 -11.64 -5.62
C ASN A 266 26.97 -12.01 -6.60
N GLY A 267 25.82 -11.34 -6.50
CA GLY A 267 24.66 -11.55 -7.37
C GLY A 267 24.85 -11.01 -8.77
N SER A 268 23.85 -11.21 -9.62
CA SER A 268 23.78 -10.62 -10.96
C SER A 268 22.57 -9.71 -11.14
N VAL A 269 22.71 -8.76 -12.05
CA VAL A 269 21.61 -7.96 -12.58
C VAL A 269 21.30 -8.45 -14.00
N GLU A 270 20.06 -8.83 -14.25
CA GLU A 270 19.59 -9.31 -15.56
C GLU A 270 18.69 -8.24 -16.19
N LYS A 271 19.15 -7.59 -17.26
CA LYS A 271 18.36 -6.61 -17.99
C LYS A 271 17.89 -7.18 -19.33
N SER A 272 16.58 -7.32 -19.48
CA SER A 272 15.89 -7.76 -20.70
C SER A 272 14.68 -6.86 -20.99
N GLY A 273 13.97 -7.11 -22.11
CA GLY A 273 12.90 -6.24 -22.58
C GLY A 273 13.41 -4.93 -23.16
N SER A 274 12.55 -4.24 -23.91
CA SER A 274 12.92 -3.03 -24.66
C SER A 274 13.07 -1.77 -23.80
N GLY A 275 12.63 -1.79 -22.54
CA GLY A 275 12.70 -0.62 -21.64
C GLY A 275 14.09 -0.32 -21.11
N THR A 276 14.17 0.68 -20.22
CA THR A 276 15.40 1.20 -19.64
C THR A 276 15.50 0.84 -18.15
N LEU A 277 16.63 0.25 -17.75
CA LEU A 277 17.05 0.25 -16.34
C LEU A 277 17.92 1.47 -16.10
N THR A 278 17.47 2.38 -15.22
CA THR A 278 18.28 3.49 -14.73
C THR A 278 18.84 3.15 -13.36
N VAL A 279 20.15 3.27 -13.20
CA VAL A 279 20.86 3.23 -11.91
C VAL A 279 21.32 4.64 -11.60
N SER A 280 20.85 5.24 -10.51
CA SER A 280 21.09 6.66 -10.20
C SER A 280 21.60 6.88 -8.78
N ASN A 281 22.74 7.58 -8.62
CA ASN A 281 23.31 7.88 -7.32
C ASN A 281 23.49 6.63 -6.43
N THR A 282 23.95 5.52 -7.02
CA THR A 282 24.09 4.23 -6.34
C THR A 282 25.52 3.73 -6.41
N THR A 283 26.03 3.18 -5.29
CA THR A 283 27.21 2.31 -5.34
C THR A 283 26.76 0.88 -5.65
N LEU A 284 26.98 0.42 -6.88
CA LEU A 284 26.57 -0.91 -7.35
C LEU A 284 27.80 -1.84 -7.47
N THR A 285 27.88 -2.86 -6.62
CA THR A 285 28.90 -3.91 -6.71
C THR A 285 28.21 -5.25 -6.86
N GLN A 286 28.29 -5.84 -8.05
CA GLN A 286 27.67 -7.13 -8.38
C GLN A 286 28.65 -7.94 -9.21
N LYS A 287 28.49 -9.27 -9.24
CA LYS A 287 29.37 -10.14 -10.02
C LYS A 287 29.26 -9.82 -11.51
N ALA A 288 28.04 -9.69 -12.03
CA ALA A 288 27.81 -9.36 -13.43
C ALA A 288 26.53 -8.55 -13.62
N VAL A 289 26.50 -7.76 -14.68
CA VAL A 289 25.28 -7.18 -15.24
C VAL A 289 25.12 -7.75 -16.65
N ASN A 290 24.17 -8.67 -16.78
CA ASN A 290 23.82 -9.29 -18.05
C ASN A 290 22.81 -8.40 -18.78
N LEU A 291 23.32 -7.59 -19.70
CA LEU A 291 22.54 -6.69 -20.52
C LEU A 291 22.12 -7.44 -21.80
N ASN A 292 20.98 -8.10 -21.73
CA ASN A 292 20.45 -8.96 -22.79
C ASN A 292 19.65 -8.15 -23.82
N GLU A 293 18.82 -7.21 -23.38
CA GLU A 293 18.00 -6.34 -24.25
C GLU A 293 17.77 -4.95 -23.63
N GLY A 294 17.47 -3.96 -24.50
CA GLY A 294 17.10 -2.61 -24.09
C GLY A 294 18.28 -1.77 -23.58
N THR A 295 17.99 -0.83 -22.68
CA THR A 295 18.97 0.17 -22.24
C THR A 295 19.33 0.00 -20.77
N LEU A 296 20.61 0.16 -20.46
CA LEU A 296 21.14 0.37 -19.11
C LEU A 296 21.75 1.77 -19.05
N THR A 297 21.21 2.61 -18.15
CA THR A 297 21.71 3.97 -17.91
C THR A 297 22.32 4.04 -16.51
N LEU A 298 23.56 4.49 -16.41
CA LEU A 298 24.31 4.68 -15.17
C LEU A 298 24.55 6.18 -14.96
N ASN A 299 23.82 6.76 -13.99
CA ASN A 299 23.86 8.19 -13.66
C ASN A 299 24.41 8.40 -12.26
N ASP A 300 25.42 9.24 -12.10
CA ASP A 300 26.04 9.62 -10.83
C ASP A 300 26.38 8.41 -9.93
N SER A 301 26.75 7.27 -10.53
CA SER A 301 26.84 5.97 -9.85
C SER A 301 28.26 5.40 -9.88
N THR A 302 28.70 4.82 -8.77
CA THR A 302 29.97 4.07 -8.71
C THR A 302 29.66 2.59 -8.93
N VAL A 303 30.10 2.04 -10.07
CA VAL A 303 29.77 0.68 -10.48
C VAL A 303 31.02 -0.20 -10.56
N THR A 304 30.97 -1.36 -9.92
CA THR A 304 32.02 -2.39 -9.94
C THR A 304 31.38 -3.73 -10.28
N THR A 305 31.44 -4.10 -11.57
CA THR A 305 30.81 -5.31 -12.11
C THR A 305 31.33 -5.61 -13.52
N ASP A 306 31.19 -6.85 -13.98
CA ASP A 306 31.38 -7.19 -15.40
C ASP A 306 30.06 -6.96 -16.15
N VAL A 307 30.02 -5.97 -17.05
CA VAL A 307 28.85 -5.75 -17.92
C VAL A 307 28.95 -6.64 -19.15
N ILE A 308 28.05 -7.61 -19.29
CA ILE A 308 28.01 -8.57 -20.40
C ILE A 308 26.86 -8.19 -21.33
N ALA A 309 27.17 -7.45 -22.39
CA ALA A 309 26.17 -6.90 -23.32
C ALA A 309 25.95 -7.79 -24.56
N GLN A 310 24.68 -7.97 -24.94
CA GLN A 310 24.28 -8.65 -26.17
C GLN A 310 23.93 -7.65 -27.30
N ARG A 311 23.76 -8.16 -28.53
CA ARG A 311 23.40 -7.33 -29.69
C ARG A 311 22.05 -6.65 -29.46
N GLY A 312 21.95 -5.37 -29.85
CA GLY A 312 20.68 -4.62 -29.79
C GLY A 312 20.44 -3.94 -28.44
N THR A 313 21.48 -3.83 -27.62
CA THR A 313 21.45 -3.15 -26.32
C THR A 313 22.14 -1.80 -26.39
N ALA A 314 21.83 -0.92 -25.42
CA ALA A 314 22.52 0.34 -25.21
C ALA A 314 23.01 0.45 -23.76
N LEU A 315 24.27 0.85 -23.59
CA LEU A 315 24.85 1.22 -22.30
C LEU A 315 25.17 2.71 -22.33
N GLU A 316 24.55 3.46 -21.43
CA GLU A 316 24.77 4.89 -21.25
C GLU A 316 25.40 5.12 -19.87
N ALA A 317 26.53 5.81 -19.83
CA ALA A 317 27.20 6.17 -18.58
C ALA A 317 27.64 7.63 -18.63
N ASP A 318 27.41 8.38 -17.56
CA ASP A 318 28.00 9.72 -17.43
C ASP A 318 29.51 9.65 -17.09
N ARG A 319 30.22 10.76 -17.30
CA ARG A 319 31.70 10.78 -17.27
C ARG A 319 32.32 10.63 -15.87
N GLN A 320 31.53 10.38 -14.83
CA GLN A 320 32.02 10.29 -13.45
C GLN A 320 32.02 8.84 -12.95
N HIS A 321 33.18 8.18 -13.14
CA HIS A 321 33.67 7.06 -12.32
C HIS A 321 33.23 5.61 -12.65
N CYS A 322 33.49 5.16 -13.88
CA CYS A 322 33.83 3.74 -14.10
C CYS A 322 35.24 3.47 -13.55
N ALA A 323 35.35 2.95 -12.32
CA ALA A 323 36.61 2.42 -11.81
C ALA A 323 36.83 1.01 -12.35
N GLU A 324 37.65 0.92 -13.41
CA GLU A 324 38.29 -0.28 -13.98
C GLU A 324 37.37 -1.44 -14.44
N ARG A 325 37.41 -1.70 -15.76
CA ARG A 325 36.86 -2.87 -16.51
C ARG A 325 35.42 -2.74 -17.05
N CYS A 326 35.23 -1.84 -18.02
CA CYS A 326 34.25 -2.08 -19.10
C CYS A 326 35.04 -2.58 -20.32
N HIS A 327 35.04 -3.90 -20.55
CA HIS A 327 35.59 -4.53 -21.75
C HIS A 327 34.52 -5.36 -22.45
#